data_AF-A0A528LJ03-F1
#
_entry.id   AF-A0A528LJ03-F1
#
_cell.length_a   1.000
_cell.length_b   1.000
_cell.length_c   1.000
_cell.angle_alpha   90.00
_cell.angle_beta   90.00
_cell.angle_gamma   90.00
#
_symmetry.space_group_name_H-M   'P 1'
#
loop_
_entity.id
_entity.type
_entity.pdbx_description
1 polymer ?
#
loop_
_entity_poly.entity_id
_entity_poly.type
_entity_poly.pdbx_seq_one_letter_code
_entity_poly.pdbx_strand_id
1 'polypeptide(L)'
;HQHIGRRPIAAFGNSDGDLQMLQWTCSGPGPHFCLYVHHTDGEREWAYDRQSSIGRLDKGLDAAADSGWTVVDMKKDWNRVFAFEK
;
A
#
# COMPACT_ATOMS: atom_id res chain seq x y z
N HIS A 1 10.54 -28.90 -9.34
CA HIS A 1 9.14 -28.58 -9.00
C HIS A 1 9.10 -27.18 -8.40
N GLN A 2 8.66 -26.17 -9.14
CA GLN A 2 8.42 -24.82 -8.60
C GLN A 2 6.91 -24.68 -8.39
N HIS A 3 6.49 -24.47 -7.14
CA HIS A 3 5.11 -24.16 -6.79
C HIS A 3 5.02 -22.66 -6.50
N ILE A 4 4.18 -21.92 -7.21
CA ILE A 4 4.00 -20.46 -7.07
C ILE A 4 3.13 -20.11 -5.83
N GLY A 5 3.01 -21.03 -4.87
CA GLY A 5 2.15 -20.83 -3.69
C GLY A 5 0.66 -20.66 -4.04
N ARG A 6 -0.13 -20.19 -3.07
CA ARG A 6 -1.54 -19.82 -3.27
C ARG A 6 -1.64 -18.30 -3.45
N ARG A 7 -2.66 -17.84 -4.19
CA ARG A 7 -3.01 -16.42 -4.22
C ARG A 7 -3.40 -15.95 -2.80
N PRO A 8 -2.83 -14.85 -2.29
CA PRO A 8 -3.24 -14.29 -1.00
C PRO A 8 -4.69 -13.81 -1.00
N ILE A 9 -5.26 -13.63 0.19
CA ILE A 9 -6.57 -12.96 0.38
C ILE A 9 -6.42 -11.49 0.79
N ALA A 10 -5.22 -11.07 1.16
CA ALA A 10 -4.93 -9.69 1.50
C ALA A 10 -3.49 -9.32 1.11
N ALA A 11 -3.28 -8.07 0.68
CA ALA A 11 -1.99 -7.52 0.32
C ALA A 11 -1.87 -6.06 0.77
N PHE A 12 -0.66 -5.70 1.19
CA PHE A 12 -0.32 -4.39 1.74
C PHE A 12 0.94 -3.92 1.04
N GLY A 13 0.89 -2.75 0.40
CA GLY A 13 2.03 -2.14 -0.29
C GLY A 13 2.24 -0.70 0.13
N ASN A 14 3.33 -0.09 -0.32
CA ASN A 14 3.61 1.34 -0.10
C ASN A 14 4.27 2.01 -1.31
N SER A 15 4.45 1.28 -2.42
CA SER A 15 5.10 1.79 -3.62
C SER A 15 4.50 1.22 -4.91
N ASP A 16 4.88 1.79 -6.05
CA ASP A 16 4.55 1.26 -7.37
C ASP A 16 5.12 -0.16 -7.60
N GLY A 17 6.18 -0.55 -6.86
CA GLY A 17 6.74 -1.90 -6.91
C GLY A 17 5.77 -2.98 -6.39
N ASP A 18 4.78 -2.58 -5.60
CA ASP A 18 3.78 -3.48 -5.02
C ASP A 18 2.54 -3.63 -5.89
N LEU A 19 2.42 -2.86 -6.98
CA LEU A 19 1.20 -2.82 -7.80
C LEU A 19 0.80 -4.20 -8.30
N GLN A 20 1.74 -4.96 -8.86
CA GLN A 20 1.47 -6.30 -9.39
C GLN A 20 1.09 -7.29 -8.28
N MET A 21 1.62 -7.11 -7.06
CA MET A 21 1.24 -7.93 -5.90
C MET A 21 -0.21 -7.67 -5.50
N LEU A 22 -0.64 -6.40 -5.44
CA LEU A 22 -2.02 -6.03 -5.12
C LEU A 22 -2.98 -6.47 -6.24
N GLN A 23 -2.63 -6.25 -7.52
CA GLN A 23 -3.41 -6.73 -8.66
C GLN A 23 -3.56 -8.25 -8.66
N TRP A 24 -2.50 -9.00 -8.38
CA TRP A 24 -2.57 -10.45 -8.28
C TRP A 24 -3.52 -10.88 -7.17
N THR A 25 -3.42 -10.25 -6.00
CA THR A 25 -4.23 -10.58 -4.82
C THR A 25 -5.72 -10.25 -5.03
N CYS A 26 -6.03 -9.10 -5.63
CA CYS A 26 -7.38 -8.53 -5.70
C CYS A 26 -8.08 -8.69 -7.07
N SER A 27 -7.52 -9.48 -7.99
CA SER A 27 -8.15 -9.79 -9.30
C SER A 27 -9.10 -11.00 -9.26
N GLY A 28 -9.26 -11.63 -8.10
CA GLY A 28 -10.03 -12.87 -7.94
C GLY A 28 -11.49 -12.68 -7.53
N PRO A 29 -12.36 -13.68 -7.80
CA PRO A 29 -13.68 -13.71 -7.20
C PRO A 29 -13.58 -13.92 -5.67
N GLY A 30 -14.55 -13.36 -4.94
CA GLY A 30 -14.66 -13.48 -3.49
C GLY A 30 -13.95 -12.37 -2.72
N PRO A 31 -14.11 -12.33 -1.39
CA PRO A 31 -13.57 -11.26 -0.56
C PRO A 31 -12.04 -11.27 -0.59
N HIS A 32 -11.47 -10.09 -0.80
CA HIS A 32 -10.04 -9.82 -0.71
C HIS A 32 -9.83 -8.40 -0.18
N PHE A 33 -8.63 -8.13 0.32
CA PHE A 33 -8.30 -6.82 0.87
C PHE A 33 -6.96 -6.30 0.34
N CYS A 34 -6.99 -5.17 -0.36
CA CYS A 34 -5.79 -4.50 -0.84
C CYS A 34 -5.68 -3.12 -0.17
N LEU A 35 -4.48 -2.81 0.31
CA LEU A 35 -4.17 -1.57 1.00
C LEU A 35 -2.84 -0.99 0.54
N TYR A 36 -2.81 0.31 0.31
CA TYR A 36 -1.59 1.10 0.23
C TYR A 36 -1.40 1.94 1.50
N VAL A 37 -0.18 1.94 2.02
CA VAL A 37 0.27 2.91 3.03
C VAL A 37 0.81 4.13 2.29
N HIS A 38 0.15 5.28 2.45
CA HIS A 38 0.59 6.55 1.91
C HIS A 38 1.33 7.33 2.99
N HIS A 39 2.64 7.49 2.77
CA HIS A 39 3.56 8.23 3.64
C HIS A 39 3.32 9.74 3.50
N THR A 40 2.32 10.25 4.22
CA THR A 40 1.89 11.66 4.21
C THR A 40 2.44 12.47 5.38
N ASP A 41 3.17 11.83 6.30
CA ASP A 41 3.55 12.43 7.57
C ASP A 41 5.03 12.80 7.61
N GLY A 42 5.37 14.01 7.17
CA GLY A 42 6.74 14.53 7.24
C GLY A 42 7.17 15.06 8.60
N GLU A 43 6.29 15.03 9.62
CA GLU A 43 6.61 15.48 10.98
C GLU A 43 7.02 14.30 11.87
N ARG A 44 6.24 13.21 11.82
CA ARG A 44 6.49 11.98 12.59
C ARG A 44 7.26 10.94 11.79
N GLU A 45 7.27 11.04 10.46
CA GLU A 45 8.00 10.14 9.56
C GLU A 45 8.50 10.94 8.34
N TRP A 46 8.42 10.38 7.14
CA TRP A 46 8.76 11.02 5.89
C TRP A 46 7.49 11.26 5.08
N ALA A 47 7.40 12.40 4.40
CA ALA A 47 6.36 12.64 3.41
C ALA A 47 6.92 12.39 2.01
N TYR A 48 6.42 11.36 1.32
CA TYR A 48 6.85 11.05 -0.04
C TYR A 48 5.77 10.29 -0.84
N ASP A 49 5.67 10.61 -2.12
CA ASP A 49 4.65 10.07 -3.03
C ASP A 49 5.18 9.93 -4.48
N ARG A 50 4.59 10.65 -5.44
CA ARG A 50 4.83 10.61 -6.88
C ARG A 50 6.20 11.13 -7.28
N GLN A 51 6.76 12.06 -6.51
CA GLN A 51 8.04 12.70 -6.83
C GLN A 51 9.25 12.02 -6.17
N SER A 52 9.03 10.98 -5.38
CA SER A 52 10.12 10.31 -4.68
C SER A 52 11.02 9.52 -5.63
N SER A 53 12.33 9.58 -5.41
CA SER A 53 13.31 8.74 -6.10
C SER A 53 13.38 7.32 -5.53
N ILE A 54 12.91 7.11 -4.29
CA ILE A 54 12.86 5.83 -3.58
C ILE A 54 11.45 5.61 -3.06
N GLY A 55 10.86 4.44 -3.28
CA GLY A 55 9.49 4.15 -2.80
C GLY A 55 8.41 5.00 -3.48
N ARG A 56 8.62 5.42 -4.73
CA ARG A 56 7.64 6.18 -5.50
C ARG A 56 6.29 5.46 -5.50
N LEU A 57 5.25 6.19 -5.12
CA LEU A 57 3.87 5.72 -5.10
C LEU A 57 3.04 6.69 -5.95
N ASP A 58 2.83 6.29 -7.21
CA ASP A 58 2.22 7.12 -8.26
C ASP A 58 1.12 6.34 -8.96
N LYS A 59 1.51 5.35 -9.77
CA LYS A 59 0.58 4.44 -10.45
C LYS A 59 -0.23 3.60 -9.47
N GLY A 60 0.37 3.25 -8.33
CA GLY A 60 -0.32 2.55 -7.25
C GLY A 60 -1.51 3.34 -6.70
N LEU A 61 -1.40 4.67 -6.57
CA LEU A 61 -2.50 5.52 -6.10
C LEU A 61 -3.65 5.58 -7.10
N ASP A 62 -3.31 5.73 -8.37
CA ASP A 62 -4.31 5.76 -9.45
C ASP A 62 -5.05 4.41 -9.51
N ALA A 63 -4.31 3.29 -9.48
CA ALA A 63 -4.89 1.95 -9.47
C ALA A 63 -5.75 1.69 -8.22
N ALA A 64 -5.36 2.21 -7.06
CA ALA A 64 -6.14 2.09 -5.83
C ALA A 64 -7.48 2.83 -5.93
N ALA A 65 -7.48 4.04 -6.50
CA ALA A 65 -8.70 4.79 -6.75
C ALA A 65 -9.63 4.05 -7.72
N ASP A 66 -9.10 3.52 -8.83
CA ASP A 66 -9.88 2.79 -9.84
C ASP A 66 -10.43 1.46 -9.32
N SER A 67 -9.66 0.78 -8.45
CA SER A 67 -9.99 -0.57 -7.96
C SER A 67 -10.70 -0.56 -6.60
N GLY A 68 -10.91 0.61 -5.99
CA GLY A 68 -11.50 0.75 -4.66
C GLY A 68 -10.62 0.17 -3.54
N TRP A 69 -9.30 0.14 -3.72
CA TRP A 69 -8.38 -0.32 -2.67
C TRP A 69 -8.25 0.72 -1.57
N THR A 70 -7.98 0.26 -0.35
CA THR A 70 -7.81 1.16 0.79
C THR A 70 -6.49 1.91 0.64
N VAL A 71 -6.50 3.22 0.87
CA VAL A 71 -5.29 4.03 0.99
C VAL A 71 -5.28 4.64 2.38
N VAL A 72 -4.28 4.27 3.18
CA VAL A 72 -4.08 4.81 4.52
C VAL A 72 -3.25 6.08 4.41
N ASP A 73 -3.77 7.18 4.95
CA ASP A 73 -3.06 8.44 5.12
C ASP A 73 -2.36 8.39 6.49
N MET A 74 -1.04 8.14 6.52
CA MET A 74 -0.30 7.97 7.78
C MET A 74 -0.51 9.15 8.75
N LYS A 75 -0.55 10.38 8.24
CA LYS A 75 -0.73 11.57 9.07
C LYS A 75 -2.09 11.60 9.76
N LYS A 76 -3.15 11.21 9.05
CA LYS A 76 -4.53 11.33 9.55
C LYS A 76 -5.03 10.09 10.27
N ASP A 77 -4.64 8.92 9.80
CA ASP A 77 -5.26 7.65 10.21
C ASP A 77 -4.50 6.97 11.34
N TRP A 78 -3.21 7.29 11.53
CA TRP A 78 -2.40 6.68 12.59
C TRP A 78 -2.24 7.62 13.78
N ASN A 79 -2.78 7.19 14.92
CA ASN A 79 -2.58 7.87 16.19
C ASN A 79 -1.11 7.82 16.66
N ARG A 80 -0.36 6.80 16.24
CA ARG A 80 1.03 6.57 16.65
C ARG A 80 1.78 5.87 15.52
N VAL A 81 2.97 6.38 15.17
CA VAL A 81 3.82 5.80 14.11
C VAL A 81 4.80 4.78 14.72
N PHE A 82 5.54 5.18 15.75
CA PHE A 82 6.55 4.32 16.36
C PHE A 82 6.16 3.82 17.76
N ALA A 83 6.38 2.53 18.01
CA ALA A 83 6.03 1.89 19.28
C ALA A 83 6.83 2.39 20.49
N PHE A 84 7.86 3.21 20.31
CA PHE A 84 8.66 3.79 21.38
C PHE A 84 8.28 5.25 21.73
N GLU A 85 7.53 5.95 20.88
CA GLU A 85 7.11 7.34 21.11
C GLU A 85 5.89 7.38 22.02
N LYS A 86 5.91 8.13 23.13
CA LYS A 86 4.81 8.15 24.10
C LYS A 86 3.59 8.88 23.59
#